data_AF-A0A7W2NT50-F1
#
_entry.id   AF-A0A7W2NT50-F1
#
_cell.length_a   1.000
_cell.length_b   1.000
_cell.length_c   1.000
_cell.angle_alpha   90.00
_cell.angle_beta   90.00
_cell.angle_gamma   90.00
#
_symmetry.space_group_name_H-M   'P 1'
#
loop_
_entity.id
_entity.type
_entity.pdbx_description
1 polymer ?
#
loop_
_entity_poly.entity_id
_entity_poly.type
_entity_poly.pdbx_seq_one_letter_code
_entity_poly.pdbx_strand_id
1 'polypeptide(L)'
;MKSAYFQILLVGIMLTFSYESYAGKKECQSYADKLRNVQSQQRQGQGLKRSKNLNKQEKVARKKWWQCERGLLKKVKGNHKKKQRNIAVNIHQPLSATLSRDIKKGSSKPFQTSAPVVIKSRYQGKQLQAWLQYYQQPKKCLRPKTTRQFAYCVENRRTQQLAFEKGERTIIVE
;
A
#
# COMPACT_ATOMS: atom_id res chain seq x y z
N MET A 1 -15.60 20.44 -47.28
CA MET A 1 -14.18 20.02 -47.21
C MET A 1 -13.30 20.95 -46.36
N LYS A 2 -13.43 22.28 -46.44
CA LYS A 2 -12.61 23.23 -45.65
C LYS A 2 -12.84 23.18 -44.12
N SER A 3 -14.07 22.88 -43.68
CA SER A 3 -14.42 22.75 -42.26
C SER A 3 -13.78 21.52 -41.57
N ALA A 4 -13.67 20.40 -42.28
CA ALA A 4 -13.00 19.19 -41.79
C ALA A 4 -11.48 19.41 -41.63
N TYR A 5 -10.84 20.10 -42.57
CA TYR A 5 -9.44 20.49 -42.46
C TYR A 5 -9.17 21.42 -41.28
N PHE A 6 -10.07 22.37 -41.02
CA PHE A 6 -9.97 23.27 -39.88
C PHE A 6 -10.10 22.53 -38.55
N GLN A 7 -11.03 21.56 -38.45
CA GLN A 7 -11.18 20.71 -37.26
C GLN A 7 -9.95 19.81 -37.02
N ILE A 8 -9.39 19.21 -38.07
CA ILE A 8 -8.18 18.37 -37.97
C ILE A 8 -6.96 19.22 -37.53
N LEU A 9 -6.85 20.44 -38.04
CA LEU A 9 -5.77 21.38 -37.68
C LEU A 9 -5.88 21.84 -36.22
N LEU A 10 -7.09 22.05 -35.72
CA LEU A 10 -7.34 22.46 -34.33
C LEU A 10 -7.04 21.33 -33.32
N VAL A 11 -7.34 20.08 -33.69
CA VAL A 11 -6.98 18.90 -32.89
C VAL A 11 -5.47 18.69 -32.87
N GLY A 12 -4.78 18.87 -34.01
CA GLY A 12 -3.31 18.77 -34.09
C GLY A 12 -2.59 19.79 -33.21
N ILE A 13 -3.11 21.02 -33.11
CA ILE A 13 -2.54 22.07 -32.26
C ILE A 13 -2.69 21.74 -30.77
N MET A 14 -3.85 21.23 -30.34
CA MET A 14 -4.08 20.84 -28.93
C MET A 14 -3.15 19.71 -28.46
N LEU A 15 -2.76 18.79 -29.33
CA LEU A 15 -1.83 17.69 -29.02
C LEU A 15 -0.37 18.17 -28.82
N THR A 16 -0.02 19.37 -29.27
CA THR A 16 1.35 19.91 -29.14
C THR A 16 1.57 20.76 -27.88
N PHE A 17 0.53 21.08 -27.12
CA PHE A 17 0.66 21.85 -25.87
C PHE A 17 0.77 21.00 -24.60
N SER A 18 0.73 19.67 -24.71
CA SER A 18 0.78 18.76 -23.55
C SER A 18 2.20 18.42 -23.07
N TYR A 19 3.21 19.22 -23.41
CA TYR A 19 4.56 19.01 -22.87
C TYR A 19 4.58 19.38 -21.38
N GLU A 20 4.50 18.37 -20.52
CA GLU A 20 4.88 18.45 -19.12
C GLU A 20 6.27 19.11 -19.03
N SER A 21 6.33 20.32 -18.46
CA SER A 21 7.57 21.05 -18.27
C SER A 21 8.45 20.31 -17.27
N TYR A 22 9.26 19.37 -17.74
CA TYR A 22 10.26 18.66 -16.94
C TYR A 22 11.50 19.55 -16.72
N ALA A 23 11.28 20.75 -16.18
CA ALA A 23 12.35 21.70 -15.89
C ALA A 23 12.84 21.56 -14.43
N GLY A 24 13.12 20.33 -13.99
CA GLY A 24 13.97 20.12 -12.84
C GLY A 24 15.40 20.49 -13.23
N LYS A 25 15.99 21.51 -12.57
CA LYS A 25 17.40 21.88 -12.77
C LYS A 25 18.25 20.59 -12.76
N LYS A 26 19.15 20.39 -13.73
CA LYS A 26 20.00 19.18 -13.84
C LYS A 26 20.68 18.82 -12.49
N GLU A 27 21.03 19.84 -11.72
CA GLU A 27 21.55 19.75 -10.35
C GLU A 27 20.68 18.94 -9.37
N CYS A 28 19.36 18.96 -9.54
CA CYS A 28 18.39 18.28 -8.67
C CYS A 28 18.12 16.82 -9.04
N GLN A 29 18.61 16.35 -10.19
CA GLN A 29 18.41 14.97 -10.66
C GLN A 29 18.99 13.96 -9.66
N SER A 30 20.16 14.26 -9.10
CA SER A 30 20.79 13.41 -8.08
C SER A 30 19.91 13.15 -6.85
N TYR A 31 19.14 14.15 -6.41
CA TYR A 31 18.20 14.00 -5.28
C TYR A 31 16.94 13.24 -5.70
N ALA A 32 16.48 13.40 -6.94
CA ALA A 32 15.37 12.66 -7.50
C ALA A 32 15.69 11.16 -7.63
N ASP A 33 16.88 10.82 -8.13
CA ASP A 33 17.34 9.43 -8.26
C ASP A 33 17.47 8.75 -6.90
N LYS A 34 17.95 9.49 -5.90
CA LYS A 34 17.99 9.01 -4.51
C LYS A 34 16.60 8.71 -3.96
N LEU A 35 15.61 9.55 -4.26
CA LEU A 35 14.22 9.31 -3.87
C LEU A 35 13.67 8.07 -4.58
N ARG A 36 13.90 7.92 -5.89
CA ARG A 36 13.47 6.76 -6.68
C ARG A 36 14.08 5.46 -6.18
N ASN A 37 15.35 5.45 -5.77
CA ASN A 37 16.00 4.28 -5.19
C ASN A 37 15.36 3.85 -3.85
N VAL A 38 15.02 4.81 -2.97
CA VAL A 38 14.31 4.46 -1.72
C VAL A 38 12.91 3.90 -2.03
N GLN A 39 12.22 4.46 -3.02
CA GLN A 39 10.91 3.99 -3.45
C GLN A 39 10.97 2.61 -4.12
N SER A 40 12.00 2.31 -4.91
CA SER A 40 12.17 0.97 -5.50
C SER A 40 12.38 -0.08 -4.40
N GLN A 41 13.15 0.25 -3.35
CA GLN A 41 13.34 -0.62 -2.19
C GLN A 41 12.05 -0.84 -1.39
N GLN A 42 11.16 0.15 -1.33
CA GLN A 42 9.83 -0.02 -0.71
C GLN A 42 8.94 -0.98 -1.51
N ARG A 43 9.04 -0.98 -2.85
CA ARG A 43 8.25 -1.87 -3.73
C ARG A 43 8.67 -3.35 -3.65
N GLN A 44 9.88 -3.63 -3.16
CA GLN A 44 10.43 -4.99 -3.08
C GLN A 44 9.90 -5.84 -1.90
N GLY A 45 8.93 -5.35 -1.11
CA GLY A 45 8.32 -6.14 -0.02
C GLY A 45 9.27 -6.38 1.16
N GLN A 46 9.45 -5.36 1.99
CA GLN A 46 10.38 -5.37 3.13
C GLN A 46 9.67 -5.65 4.46
N GLY A 47 10.36 -6.27 5.42
CA GLY A 47 9.83 -6.49 6.78
C GLY A 47 9.53 -5.17 7.54
N LEU A 48 8.65 -5.23 8.54
CA LEU A 48 8.12 -4.05 9.28
C LEU A 48 9.17 -3.06 9.76
N LYS A 49 10.26 -3.54 10.38
CA LYS A 49 11.34 -2.67 10.90
C LYS A 49 12.07 -1.94 9.76
N ARG A 50 12.34 -2.65 8.66
CA ARG A 50 13.04 -2.09 7.50
C ARG A 50 12.16 -1.13 6.71
N SER A 51 10.87 -1.45 6.54
CA SER A 51 9.87 -0.55 5.94
C SER A 51 9.76 0.78 6.71
N LYS A 52 9.71 0.75 8.05
CA LYS A 52 9.72 1.98 8.88
C LYS A 52 10.97 2.83 8.64
N ASN A 53 12.15 2.20 8.53
CA ASN A 53 13.39 2.93 8.27
C ASN A 53 13.43 3.53 6.85
N LEU A 54 12.97 2.77 5.84
CA LEU A 54 12.84 3.26 4.47
C LEU A 54 11.88 4.45 4.38
N ASN A 55 10.73 4.40 5.08
CA ASN A 55 9.79 5.53 5.15
C ASN A 55 10.42 6.80 5.75
N LYS A 56 11.28 6.65 6.77
CA LYS A 56 12.03 7.80 7.32
C LYS A 56 13.02 8.36 6.30
N GLN A 57 13.74 7.48 5.60
CA GLN A 57 14.69 7.88 4.56
C GLN A 57 14.00 8.56 3.38
N GLU A 58 12.84 8.05 2.96
CA GLU A 58 12.03 8.61 1.88
C GLU A 58 11.59 10.03 2.22
N LYS A 59 11.05 10.26 3.42
CA LYS A 59 10.63 11.61 3.87
C LYS A 59 11.78 12.61 3.79
N VAL A 60 12.99 12.21 4.20
CA VAL A 60 14.18 13.07 4.14
C VAL A 60 14.62 13.32 2.70
N ALA A 61 14.67 12.27 1.87
CA ALA A 61 15.04 12.39 0.45
C ALA A 61 14.05 13.28 -0.31
N ARG A 62 12.74 13.08 -0.10
CA ARG A 62 11.66 13.87 -0.70
C ARG A 62 11.75 15.34 -0.31
N LYS A 63 11.97 15.63 0.98
CA LYS A 63 12.15 17.01 1.45
C LYS A 63 13.34 17.70 0.78
N LYS A 64 14.47 17.00 0.62
CA LYS A 64 15.67 17.55 -0.02
C LYS A 64 15.46 17.80 -1.51
N TRP A 65 14.86 16.84 -2.21
CA TRP A 65 14.51 17.01 -3.62
C TRP A 65 13.56 18.20 -3.82
N TRP A 66 12.50 18.29 -3.02
CA TRP A 66 11.55 19.42 -3.06
C TRP A 66 12.20 20.76 -2.74
N GLN A 67 13.15 20.80 -1.79
CA GLN A 67 13.93 22.00 -1.51
C GLN A 67 14.85 22.39 -2.68
N CYS A 68 15.41 21.42 -3.38
CA CYS A 68 16.23 21.66 -4.57
C CYS A 68 15.42 22.30 -5.68
N GLU A 69 14.26 21.74 -5.95
CA GLU A 69 13.35 22.16 -7.01
C GLU A 69 12.83 23.58 -6.78
N ARG A 70 12.57 23.94 -5.51
CA ARG A 70 12.21 25.30 -5.11
C ARG A 70 13.40 26.27 -5.01
N GLY A 71 14.63 25.82 -5.26
CA GLY A 71 15.83 26.65 -5.08
C GLY A 71 16.15 27.02 -3.63
N LEU A 72 15.53 26.34 -2.66
CA LEU A 72 15.65 26.60 -1.21
C LEU A 72 16.71 25.73 -0.53
N LEU A 73 17.58 25.06 -1.29
CA LEU A 73 18.70 24.33 -0.72
C LEU A 73 19.67 25.33 -0.08
N LYS A 74 19.58 25.45 1.25
CA LYS A 74 20.60 26.15 2.02
C LYS A 74 21.93 25.41 1.80
N LYS A 75 22.93 26.10 1.24
CA LYS A 75 24.34 25.65 1.26
C LYS A 75 24.66 25.31 2.70
N VAL A 76 24.91 24.03 2.97
CA VAL A 76 25.34 23.60 4.31
C VAL A 76 26.72 24.20 4.51
N LYS A 77 26.84 25.25 5.35
CA LYS A 77 28.13 25.62 5.93
C LYS A 77 28.60 24.40 6.72
N GLY A 78 29.67 23.78 6.23
CA GLY A 78 30.10 22.47 6.67
C GLY A 78 30.51 22.47 8.13
N ASN A 79 29.66 21.91 8.99
CA ASN A 79 30.14 21.22 10.17
C ASN A 79 30.17 19.74 9.83
N HIS A 80 31.34 19.27 9.41
CA HIS A 80 31.68 17.85 9.37
C HIS A 80 31.55 17.29 10.80
N LYS A 81 30.34 16.89 11.21
CA LYS A 81 30.20 15.97 12.33
C LYS A 81 30.72 14.62 11.85
N LYS A 82 32.00 14.39 12.17
CA LYS A 82 32.72 13.12 12.04
C LYS A 82 31.75 12.00 12.42
N LYS A 83 31.46 11.12 11.47
CA LYS A 83 30.70 9.89 11.71
C LYS A 83 31.58 9.03 12.62
N GLN A 84 31.39 9.11 13.93
CA GLN A 84 31.99 8.15 14.85
C GLN A 84 31.51 6.77 14.39
N ARG A 85 32.44 5.94 13.93
CA ARG A 85 32.23 4.50 13.80
C ARG A 85 31.98 4.04 15.24
N ASN A 86 30.75 3.65 15.55
CA ASN A 86 30.47 2.95 16.78
C ASN A 86 31.26 1.64 16.73
N ILE A 87 32.32 1.58 17.52
CA ILE A 87 32.97 0.33 17.90
C ILE A 87 31.89 -0.50 18.59
N ALA A 88 31.71 -1.74 18.15
CA ALA A 88 30.79 -2.67 18.79
C ALA A 88 31.32 -2.96 20.19
N VAL A 89 30.73 -2.32 21.21
CA VAL A 89 30.94 -2.70 22.61
C VAL A 89 29.79 -3.61 22.98
N ASN A 90 30.11 -4.88 23.22
CA ASN A 90 29.23 -5.83 23.88
C ASN A 90 29.03 -5.35 25.32
N ILE A 91 27.90 -4.73 25.61
CA ILE A 91 27.50 -4.43 26.99
C ILE A 91 26.19 -5.19 27.21
N HIS A 92 26.32 -6.35 27.85
CA HIS A 92 25.23 -6.94 28.61
C HIS A 92 24.88 -5.94 29.72
N GLN A 93 23.78 -5.21 29.56
CA GLN A 93 23.21 -4.39 30.63
C GLN A 93 21.84 -4.97 31.01
N PRO A 94 21.58 -5.20 32.31
CA PRO A 94 20.34 -5.78 32.78
C PRO A 94 19.18 -4.79 32.59
N LEU A 95 18.02 -5.38 32.32
CA LEU A 95 16.73 -4.72 32.11
C LEU A 95 16.31 -3.94 33.37
N SER A 96 16.69 -2.66 33.49
CA SER A 96 16.12 -1.79 34.54
C SER A 96 14.76 -1.28 34.07
N ALA A 97 13.70 -1.81 34.66
CA ALA A 97 12.36 -1.25 34.60
C ALA A 97 12.37 0.16 35.21
N THR A 98 11.88 1.16 34.47
CA THR A 98 10.86 2.16 34.89
C THR A 98 10.85 3.39 33.98
N LEU A 99 9.69 4.03 33.93
CA LEU A 99 9.26 5.20 33.14
C LEU A 99 8.63 4.88 31.77
N SER A 100 7.47 4.23 31.86
CA SER A 100 6.40 4.33 30.87
C SER A 100 6.04 5.80 30.65
N ARG A 101 6.67 6.44 29.67
CA ARG A 101 6.07 7.62 29.05
C ARG A 101 4.81 7.15 28.35
N ASP A 102 3.66 7.56 28.86
CA ASP A 102 2.37 7.49 28.18
C ASP A 102 2.47 8.24 26.85
N ILE A 103 2.96 7.53 25.83
CA ILE A 103 2.70 7.90 24.45
C ILE A 103 1.21 7.67 24.30
N LYS A 104 0.41 8.74 24.41
CA LYS A 104 -0.97 8.76 23.93
C LYS A 104 -0.94 8.21 22.51
N LYS A 105 -1.21 6.92 22.36
CA LYS A 105 -1.51 6.29 21.08
C LYS A 105 -2.73 7.03 20.59
N GLY A 106 -2.52 7.97 19.67
CA GLY A 106 -3.61 8.48 18.86
C GLY A 106 -4.33 7.26 18.33
N SER A 107 -5.56 7.05 18.81
CA SER A 107 -6.44 5.99 18.34
C SER A 107 -6.86 6.37 16.93
N SER A 108 -5.95 6.16 15.97
CA SER A 108 -6.32 6.11 14.57
C SER A 108 -7.18 4.86 14.42
N LYS A 109 -8.48 4.99 14.68
CA LYS A 109 -9.45 3.94 14.39
C LYS A 109 -9.29 3.63 12.90
N PRO A 110 -8.87 2.42 12.51
CA PRO A 110 -8.43 2.15 11.13
C PRO A 110 -9.57 2.18 10.09
N PHE A 111 -10.80 2.49 10.49
CA PHE A 111 -11.96 2.61 9.60
C PHE A 111 -12.94 3.64 10.19
N GLN A 112 -12.92 4.87 9.66
CA GLN A 112 -13.97 5.87 9.89
C GLN A 112 -14.74 6.04 8.57
N THR A 113 -15.63 5.11 8.26
CA THR A 113 -16.62 5.31 7.19
C THR A 113 -17.84 6.00 7.80
N SER A 114 -18.35 7.05 7.14
CA SER A 114 -19.57 7.76 7.58
C SER A 114 -20.82 6.89 7.48
N ALA A 115 -20.80 5.87 6.62
CA ALA A 115 -21.83 4.85 6.53
C ALA A 115 -21.47 3.60 7.35
N PRO A 116 -22.46 2.97 8.01
CA PRO A 116 -22.25 1.68 8.65
C PRO A 116 -21.90 0.63 7.58
N VAL A 117 -20.85 -0.15 7.82
CA VAL A 117 -20.54 -1.31 6.98
C VAL A 117 -21.60 -2.37 7.27
N VAL A 118 -22.67 -2.39 6.47
CA VAL A 118 -23.73 -3.40 6.59
C VAL A 118 -23.23 -4.71 5.99
N ILE A 119 -22.77 -5.62 6.83
CA ILE A 119 -22.41 -6.98 6.42
C ILE A 119 -23.71 -7.79 6.31
N LYS A 120 -24.35 -7.77 5.13
CA LYS A 120 -25.48 -8.66 4.84
C LYS A 120 -24.96 -10.06 4.51
N SER A 121 -25.66 -11.10 4.97
CA SER A 121 -25.40 -12.46 4.50
C SER A 121 -25.71 -12.58 3.01
N ARG A 122 -24.91 -13.38 2.28
CA ARG A 122 -25.11 -13.60 0.83
C ARG A 122 -26.42 -14.33 0.52
N TYR A 123 -26.81 -15.25 1.39
CA TYR A 123 -28.04 -16.04 1.28
C TYR A 123 -28.98 -15.70 2.44
N GLN A 124 -30.29 -15.86 2.21
CA GLN A 124 -31.34 -15.56 3.19
C GLN A 124 -32.37 -16.69 3.25
N GLY A 125 -33.04 -16.82 4.39
CA GLY A 125 -34.14 -17.77 4.58
C GLY A 125 -33.76 -19.22 4.24
N LYS A 126 -34.59 -19.87 3.42
CA LYS A 126 -34.41 -21.28 3.01
C LYS A 126 -33.10 -21.53 2.27
N GLN A 127 -32.66 -20.57 1.45
CA GLN A 127 -31.39 -20.65 0.71
C GLN A 127 -30.20 -20.67 1.67
N LEU A 128 -30.26 -19.91 2.77
CA LEU A 128 -29.23 -19.94 3.80
C LEU A 128 -29.17 -21.32 4.48
N GLN A 129 -30.31 -21.91 4.80
CA GLN A 129 -30.36 -23.23 5.42
C GLN A 129 -29.85 -24.33 4.48
N ALA A 130 -30.22 -24.28 3.19
CA ALA A 130 -29.69 -25.18 2.17
C ALA A 130 -28.17 -25.00 2.00
N TRP A 131 -27.67 -23.76 2.01
CA TRP A 131 -26.24 -23.49 1.98
C TRP A 131 -25.50 -24.05 3.21
N LEU A 132 -26.08 -23.93 4.42
CA LEU A 132 -25.51 -24.48 5.65
C LEU A 132 -25.45 -26.02 5.63
N GLN A 133 -26.43 -26.67 4.99
CA GLN A 133 -26.43 -28.12 4.81
C GLN A 133 -25.43 -28.58 3.74
N TYR A 134 -25.30 -27.81 2.66
CA TYR A 134 -24.40 -28.13 1.55
C TYR A 134 -22.92 -27.87 1.89
N TYR A 135 -22.63 -26.77 2.57
CA TYR A 135 -21.26 -26.31 2.80
C TYR A 135 -20.51 -27.21 3.80
N GLN A 136 -19.42 -27.82 3.33
CA GLN A 136 -18.55 -28.66 4.16
C GLN A 136 -17.21 -27.95 4.40
N GLN A 137 -16.99 -27.51 5.65
CA GLN A 137 -15.73 -26.90 6.05
C GLN A 137 -14.74 -27.96 6.57
N PRO A 138 -13.57 -28.16 5.93
CA PRO A 138 -12.59 -29.10 6.43
C PRO A 138 -11.94 -28.55 7.71
N LYS A 139 -11.57 -29.44 8.66
CA LYS A 139 -11.04 -29.06 10.00
C LYS A 139 -9.85 -28.09 9.94
N LYS A 140 -8.99 -28.23 8.93
CA LYS A 140 -7.83 -27.34 8.67
C LYS A 140 -8.23 -25.87 8.40
N CYS A 141 -9.49 -25.62 8.02
CA CYS A 141 -10.02 -24.29 7.73
C CYS A 141 -10.72 -23.63 8.92
N LEU A 142 -10.90 -24.33 10.05
CA LEU A 142 -11.35 -23.71 11.29
C LEU A 142 -10.31 -22.75 11.84
N ARG A 143 -9.03 -23.14 11.74
CA ARG A 143 -7.90 -22.33 12.21
C ARG A 143 -6.63 -22.57 11.35
N PRO A 144 -6.54 -21.96 10.16
CA PRO A 144 -5.40 -22.16 9.27
C PRO A 144 -4.11 -21.61 9.91
N LYS A 145 -3.05 -22.43 9.94
CA LYS A 145 -1.76 -22.05 10.56
C LYS A 145 -0.83 -21.30 9.61
N THR A 146 -1.03 -21.46 8.30
CA THR A 146 -0.17 -20.86 7.28
C THR A 146 -1.00 -20.09 6.25
N THR A 147 -0.39 -19.09 5.61
CA THR A 147 -1.02 -18.32 4.53
C THR A 147 -1.48 -19.22 3.39
N ARG A 148 -0.72 -20.28 3.08
CA ARG A 148 -1.11 -21.26 2.05
C ARG A 148 -2.38 -22.02 2.43
N GLN A 149 -2.52 -22.45 3.69
CA GLN A 149 -3.74 -23.10 4.17
C GLN A 149 -4.91 -22.12 4.15
N PHE A 150 -4.69 -20.86 4.55
CA PHE A 150 -5.71 -19.83 4.47
C PHE A 150 -6.19 -19.61 3.03
N ALA A 151 -5.27 -19.45 2.07
CA ALA A 151 -5.60 -19.27 0.66
C ALA A 151 -6.41 -20.46 0.13
N TYR A 152 -5.99 -21.69 0.44
CA TYR A 152 -6.76 -22.88 0.10
C TYR A 152 -8.19 -22.84 0.65
N CYS A 153 -8.38 -22.43 1.91
CA CYS A 153 -9.70 -22.37 2.53
C CYS A 153 -10.62 -21.34 1.88
N VAL A 154 -10.07 -20.19 1.50
CA VAL A 154 -10.80 -19.14 0.78
C VAL A 154 -11.26 -19.66 -0.58
N GLU A 155 -10.35 -20.27 -1.35
CA GLU A 155 -10.69 -20.81 -2.66
C GLU A 155 -11.68 -21.98 -2.56
N ASN A 156 -11.48 -22.90 -1.61
CA ASN A 156 -12.39 -24.03 -1.41
C ASN A 156 -13.81 -23.58 -1.01
N ARG A 157 -13.94 -22.49 -0.25
CA ARG A 157 -15.26 -21.92 0.05
C ARG A 157 -15.88 -21.31 -1.20
N ARG A 158 -15.10 -20.63 -2.02
CA ARG A 158 -15.55 -20.01 -3.28
C ARG A 158 -16.01 -21.07 -4.30
N THR A 159 -15.29 -22.18 -4.44
CA THR A 159 -15.66 -23.26 -5.36
C THR A 159 -16.95 -23.94 -4.94
N GLN A 160 -17.14 -24.23 -3.65
CA GLN A 160 -18.40 -24.77 -3.13
C GLN A 160 -19.57 -23.79 -3.35
N GLN A 161 -19.34 -22.49 -3.18
CA GLN A 161 -20.37 -21.47 -3.45
C GLN A 161 -20.81 -21.50 -4.91
N LEU A 162 -19.86 -21.55 -5.85
CA LEU A 162 -20.17 -21.62 -7.28
C LEU A 162 -20.91 -22.90 -7.65
N ALA A 163 -20.53 -24.04 -7.05
CA ALA A 163 -21.21 -25.31 -7.28
C ALA A 163 -22.66 -25.30 -6.76
N PHE A 164 -22.88 -24.74 -5.57
CA PHE A 164 -24.21 -24.56 -5.01
C PHE A 164 -25.08 -23.62 -5.86
N GLU A 165 -24.57 -22.44 -6.22
CA GLU A 165 -25.29 -21.46 -7.06
C GLU A 165 -25.57 -21.99 -8.47
N LYS A 166 -24.72 -22.88 -8.99
CA LYS A 166 -24.96 -23.58 -10.26
C LYS A 166 -26.09 -24.59 -10.10
N GLY A 167 -26.11 -25.37 -9.02
CA GLY A 167 -27.18 -26.33 -8.72
C GLY A 167 -28.53 -25.66 -8.54
N GLU A 168 -28.60 -24.57 -7.75
CA GLU A 168 -29.85 -23.83 -7.53
C GLU A 168 -30.38 -23.16 -8.80
N ARG A 169 -29.51 -22.66 -9.69
CA ARG A 169 -29.94 -22.07 -10.97
C ARG A 169 -30.60 -23.08 -11.90
N THR A 170 -30.20 -24.35 -11.88
CA THR A 170 -30.81 -25.37 -12.72
C THR A 170 -32.25 -25.70 -12.28
N ILE A 171 -32.54 -25.63 -10.97
CA ILE A 171 -33.87 -25.91 -10.40
C ILE A 171 -34.91 -24.81 -10.71
N ILE A 172 -34.47 -23.60 -11.08
CA ILE A 172 -35.35 -22.44 -11.35
C ILE A 172 -35.70 -22.33 -12.86
N VAL A 173 -34.98 -23.05 -13.72
CA VAL A 173 -35.14 -22.98 -15.19
C VAL A 173 -35.98 -24.14 -15.74
N GLU A 174 -36.35 -25.10 -14.89
CA GLU A 174 -37.23 -26.25 -15.19
C GLU A 174 -38.58 -26.05 -14.50
#